data_AF-A0A5A9NMX4-F1
#
_entry.id   AF-A0A5A9NMX4-F1
#
_cell.length_a   1.000
_cell.length_b   1.000
_cell.length_c   1.000
_cell.angle_alpha   90.00
_cell.angle_beta   90.00
_cell.angle_gamma   90.00
#
_symmetry.space_group_name_H-M   'P 1'
#
loop_
_entity.id
_entity.type
_entity.pdbx_description
1 polymer ?
#
loop_
_entity_poly.entity_id
_entity_poly.type
_entity_poly.pdbx_seq_one_letter_code
_entity_poly.pdbx_strand_id
1 'polypeptide(L)'
;MRDDHITTVLFDIDNLTLEKKEKKCFILNDTTKDELWVEFEITNSSEVPSPIMTNGVLVAGPFCELMVGVDKFPHTEAIRNMVLNLKGAFKEDQVISNEDYPKFKKTLHFYINRNLETELFLTPESGMYSENFVQTETNQVDGANPKYEDIGSSIAFKPLPAKQQITVSLPLGLEKVDVELNTDDCVAKDLDVRLGFDISTEENNFLVQRRKVVSQALQRALKLTSPPEPSKVPVVAVVCSGGGSRAMTGTYGSLRGLQKLQLLDAVTYITGVSGSTWALSNLYGDPNWSKTDLVKIIESAKKEISKSTFSIFSLEQLRYYKEKMKEKEKEGHFVSLIDMWGLAIEYLIQGKNPMGTLSEMQKTLSEGQNPLPIFTAVNMKDGKTECTTEAEWCEFTPYEVGISKYGAFVPAQNFGSGYYLGHMVKKLPETRLSFLLGIWSNVFSLNLTKIWGLTTGIAPSWAPGTGGEASDSKDTANKEKSPGMSLISPVTETAKMLSGFMNSRPIISQMFNFLRGLQLHRDYNENSGFITGKGLGHKCY
;
A
#
# COMPACT_ATOMS: atom_id res chain seq x y z
N MET A 1 8.23 0.85 -31.98
CA MET A 1 6.80 0.51 -32.06
C MET A 1 6.51 -0.42 -30.89
N ARG A 2 5.34 -0.32 -30.26
CA ARG A 2 4.87 -1.42 -29.40
C ARG A 2 4.11 -2.37 -30.31
N ASP A 3 4.28 -3.66 -30.09
CA ASP A 3 3.49 -4.66 -30.80
C ASP A 3 2.01 -4.50 -30.43
N ASP A 4 1.14 -4.70 -31.41
CA ASP A 4 -0.30 -4.62 -31.19
C ASP A 4 -0.77 -5.83 -30.35
N HIS A 5 -1.56 -5.57 -29.31
CA HIS A 5 -2.14 -6.62 -28.49
C HIS A 5 -3.30 -7.30 -29.23
N ILE A 6 -3.11 -8.56 -29.64
CA ILE A 6 -4.13 -9.31 -30.39
C ILE A 6 -5.13 -9.99 -29.44
N THR A 7 -4.65 -10.76 -28.46
CA THR A 7 -5.52 -11.50 -27.52
C THR A 7 -4.75 -11.99 -26.29
N THR A 8 -5.48 -12.37 -25.24
CA THR A 8 -4.95 -13.02 -24.03
C THR A 8 -5.79 -14.26 -23.69
N VAL A 9 -5.14 -15.40 -23.48
CA VAL A 9 -5.78 -16.62 -22.98
C VAL A 9 -5.31 -16.89 -21.55
N LEU A 10 -6.25 -17.18 -20.66
CA LEU A 10 -5.98 -17.63 -19.30
C LEU A 10 -6.47 -19.06 -19.17
N PHE A 11 -5.57 -19.96 -18.75
CA PHE A 11 -5.86 -21.38 -18.65
C PHE A 11 -5.44 -21.89 -17.27
N ASP A 12 -6.38 -22.52 -16.57
CA ASP A 12 -6.13 -23.18 -15.29
C ASP A 12 -5.56 -24.58 -15.54
N ILE A 13 -4.26 -24.72 -15.28
CA ILE A 13 -3.50 -25.94 -15.48
C ILE A 13 -3.84 -27.03 -14.47
N ASP A 14 -4.58 -26.73 -13.41
CA ASP A 14 -4.94 -27.71 -12.37
C ASP A 14 -5.83 -28.85 -12.89
N ASN A 15 -6.48 -28.63 -14.04
CA ASN A 15 -7.31 -29.61 -14.73
C ASN A 15 -6.53 -30.60 -15.61
N LEU A 16 -5.20 -30.44 -15.73
CA LEU A 16 -4.36 -31.33 -16.53
C LEU A 16 -4.01 -32.60 -15.75
N THR A 17 -3.84 -33.69 -16.49
CA THR A 17 -3.48 -34.99 -15.90
C THR A 17 -1.95 -35.15 -15.86
N LEU A 18 -1.42 -35.60 -14.72
CA LEU A 18 0.00 -35.94 -14.55
C LEU A 18 0.45 -37.01 -15.57
N GLU A 19 1.63 -36.82 -16.16
CA GLU A 19 2.28 -37.70 -17.15
C GLU A 19 1.47 -37.96 -18.43
N LYS A 20 0.54 -37.05 -18.76
CA LYS A 20 -0.27 -37.14 -19.98
C LYS A 20 -0.09 -35.90 -20.84
N LYS A 21 0.19 -36.11 -22.12
CA LYS A 21 0.15 -35.06 -23.15
C LYS A 21 -1.29 -34.71 -23.49
N GLU A 22 -1.65 -33.43 -23.31
CA GLU A 22 -2.97 -32.90 -23.62
C GLU A 22 -2.85 -31.72 -24.58
N LYS A 23 -3.43 -31.87 -25.77
CA LYS A 23 -3.58 -30.77 -26.73
C LYS A 23 -4.85 -29.99 -26.43
N LYS A 24 -4.73 -28.67 -26.28
CA LYS A 24 -5.84 -27.74 -26.14
C LYS A 24 -5.85 -26.79 -27.33
N CYS A 25 -7.04 -26.54 -27.87
CA CYS A 25 -7.29 -25.52 -28.88
C CYS A 25 -8.06 -24.38 -28.22
N PHE A 26 -7.48 -23.19 -28.22
CA PHE A 26 -8.10 -21.97 -27.71
C PHE A 26 -8.58 -21.13 -28.89
N ILE A 27 -9.88 -20.86 -28.93
CA ILE A 27 -10.46 -19.95 -29.93
C ILE A 27 -10.16 -18.52 -29.45
N LEU A 28 -9.39 -17.79 -30.24
CA LEU A 28 -8.90 -16.45 -29.91
C LEU A 28 -9.92 -15.36 -30.26
N ASN A 29 -10.76 -15.62 -31.26
CA ASN A 29 -11.78 -14.71 -31.75
C ASN A 29 -12.95 -15.50 -32.34
N ASP A 30 -14.16 -15.28 -31.80
CA ASP A 30 -15.36 -16.02 -32.20
C ASP A 30 -15.82 -15.74 -33.64
N THR A 31 -15.39 -14.62 -34.23
CA THR A 31 -15.77 -14.16 -35.57
C THR A 31 -14.79 -14.62 -36.64
N THR A 32 -13.48 -14.38 -36.42
CA THR A 32 -12.43 -14.80 -37.37
C THR A 32 -12.08 -16.28 -37.25
N LYS A 33 -12.49 -16.93 -36.14
CA LYS A 33 -12.17 -18.32 -35.80
C LYS A 33 -10.67 -18.58 -35.71
N ASP A 34 -9.89 -17.59 -35.31
CA ASP A 34 -8.46 -17.76 -35.07
C ASP A 34 -8.24 -18.73 -33.91
N GLU A 35 -7.31 -19.67 -34.08
CA GLU A 35 -7.05 -20.74 -33.12
C GLU A 35 -5.61 -20.70 -32.62
N LEU A 36 -5.44 -20.93 -31.31
CA LEU A 36 -4.15 -21.19 -30.68
C LEU A 36 -4.12 -22.63 -30.18
N TRP A 37 -3.25 -23.44 -30.77
CA TRP A 37 -3.03 -24.82 -30.37
C TRP A 37 -1.82 -24.90 -29.43
N VAL A 38 -2.03 -25.45 -28.23
CA VAL A 38 -0.98 -25.65 -27.23
C VAL A 38 -1.03 -27.10 -26.73
N GLU A 39 0.12 -27.75 -26.63
CA GLU A 39 0.27 -29.06 -26.00
C GLU A 39 0.88 -28.88 -24.61
N PHE A 40 0.22 -29.43 -23.59
CA PHE A 40 0.70 -29.43 -22.22
C PHE A 40 1.06 -30.84 -21.78
N GLU A 41 2.12 -30.97 -20.99
CA GLU A 41 2.51 -32.20 -20.31
C GLU A 41 3.01 -31.82 -18.91
N ILE A 42 2.34 -32.33 -17.88
CA ILE A 42 2.82 -32.19 -16.50
C ILE A 42 3.67 -33.42 -16.20
N THR A 43 4.93 -33.23 -15.85
CA THR A 43 5.85 -34.33 -15.52
C THR A 43 6.20 -34.33 -14.04
N ASN A 44 6.51 -35.51 -13.49
CA ASN A 44 7.06 -35.61 -12.15
C ASN A 44 8.43 -34.92 -12.06
N SER A 45 8.61 -34.09 -11.04
CA SER A 45 9.92 -33.54 -10.70
C SER A 45 10.69 -34.51 -9.82
N SER A 46 12.00 -34.64 -10.05
CA SER A 46 12.90 -35.37 -9.16
C SER A 46 13.34 -34.55 -7.95
N GLU A 47 12.91 -33.29 -7.86
CA GLU A 47 13.26 -32.40 -6.75
C GLU A 47 12.56 -32.80 -5.45
N VAL A 48 13.26 -32.61 -4.33
CA VAL A 48 12.72 -32.91 -3.01
C VAL A 48 11.68 -31.85 -2.62
N PRO A 49 10.47 -32.23 -2.18
CA PRO A 49 9.48 -31.26 -1.72
C PRO A 49 10.00 -30.43 -0.55
N SER A 50 9.85 -29.11 -0.63
CA SER A 50 10.15 -28.20 0.47
C SER A 50 8.87 -27.82 1.22
N PRO A 51 8.89 -27.69 2.56
CA PRO A 51 7.76 -27.14 3.29
C PRO A 51 7.48 -25.71 2.82
N ILE A 52 6.20 -25.38 2.70
CA ILE A 52 5.72 -24.08 2.24
C ILE A 52 4.81 -23.51 3.33
N MET A 53 4.95 -22.22 3.62
CA MET A 53 4.12 -21.54 4.62
C MET A 53 2.80 -21.08 4.00
N THR A 54 1.69 -21.39 4.67
CA THR A 54 0.34 -21.06 4.20
C THR A 54 -0.67 -20.97 5.34
N ASN A 55 -1.73 -20.17 5.15
CA ASN A 55 -2.94 -20.16 5.97
C ASN A 55 -4.15 -20.84 5.27
N GLY A 56 -3.89 -21.62 4.21
CA GLY A 56 -4.91 -22.23 3.36
C GLY A 56 -5.53 -21.30 2.31
N VAL A 57 -5.10 -20.02 2.24
CA VAL A 57 -5.54 -19.05 1.22
C VAL A 57 -4.35 -18.44 0.51
N LEU A 58 -3.35 -17.96 1.25
CA LEU A 58 -2.10 -17.47 0.71
C LEU A 58 -0.98 -18.48 0.92
N VAL A 59 -0.07 -18.50 -0.03
CA VAL A 59 1.08 -19.40 -0.08
C VAL A 59 2.33 -18.55 -0.26
N ALA A 60 3.27 -18.67 0.66
CA ALA A 60 4.58 -18.03 0.58
C ALA A 60 5.58 -18.99 -0.08
N GLY A 61 5.90 -18.74 -1.34
CA GLY A 61 6.95 -19.48 -2.04
C GLY A 61 8.31 -19.33 -1.34
N PRO A 62 9.26 -20.25 -1.59
CA PRO A 62 10.53 -20.25 -0.90
C PRO A 62 11.38 -19.05 -1.29
N PHE A 63 11.51 -18.13 -0.34
CA PHE A 63 12.25 -16.89 -0.48
C PHE A 63 13.76 -17.12 -0.42
N CYS A 64 14.51 -16.41 -1.27
CA CYS A 64 15.96 -16.36 -1.25
C CYS A 64 16.45 -14.93 -1.41
N GLU A 65 17.45 -14.57 -0.61
CA GLU A 65 18.26 -13.38 -0.81
C GLU A 65 19.52 -13.79 -1.59
N LEU A 66 19.62 -13.29 -2.82
CA LEU A 66 20.76 -13.47 -3.69
C LEU A 66 21.66 -12.23 -3.60
N MET A 67 22.81 -12.41 -2.96
CA MET A 67 23.87 -11.42 -2.91
C MET A 67 24.74 -11.54 -4.16
N VAL A 68 24.93 -10.43 -4.85
CA VAL A 68 25.70 -10.36 -6.09
C VAL A 68 26.87 -9.41 -5.88
N GLY A 69 28.05 -9.98 -5.68
CA GLY A 69 29.31 -9.26 -5.62
C GLY A 69 29.88 -9.07 -7.01
N VAL A 70 30.26 -7.85 -7.35
CA VAL A 70 30.97 -7.57 -8.61
C VAL A 70 32.39 -7.13 -8.30
N ASP A 71 33.38 -7.81 -8.90
CA ASP A 71 34.79 -7.62 -8.55
C ASP A 71 35.48 -6.53 -9.37
N LYS A 72 35.25 -6.45 -10.69
CA LYS A 72 35.72 -5.36 -11.58
C LYS A 72 34.86 -5.24 -12.83
N PHE A 73 34.43 -4.02 -13.16
CA PHE A 73 33.92 -3.70 -14.49
C PHE A 73 35.04 -3.22 -15.41
N PRO A 74 34.92 -3.44 -16.74
CA PRO A 74 35.85 -2.84 -17.68
C PRO A 74 35.77 -1.32 -17.63
N HIS A 75 36.93 -0.68 -17.46
CA HIS A 75 37.03 0.77 -17.48
C HIS A 75 36.98 1.26 -18.93
N THR A 76 35.78 1.60 -19.40
CA THR A 76 35.61 2.38 -20.64
C THR A 76 34.95 3.71 -20.32
N GLU A 77 35.59 4.83 -20.73
CA GLU A 77 35.11 6.20 -20.51
C GLU A 77 33.69 6.46 -21.03
N ALA A 78 33.20 5.62 -21.95
CA ALA A 78 31.90 5.72 -22.59
C ALA A 78 30.72 5.20 -21.75
N ILE A 79 30.93 4.27 -20.81
CA ILE A 79 29.85 3.65 -20.04
C ILE A 79 30.02 4.01 -18.58
N ARG A 80 29.18 4.93 -18.07
CA ARG A 80 29.25 5.39 -16.68
C ARG A 80 28.48 4.51 -15.70
N ASN A 81 27.37 3.93 -16.16
CA ASN A 81 26.48 3.13 -15.34
C ASN A 81 26.10 1.83 -16.07
N MET A 82 26.09 0.74 -15.33
CA MET A 82 25.60 -0.57 -15.78
C MET A 82 24.32 -0.92 -15.04
N VAL A 83 23.44 -1.69 -15.67
CA VAL A 83 22.23 -2.24 -15.08
C VAL A 83 22.37 -3.75 -15.03
N LEU A 84 22.33 -4.29 -13.82
CA LEU A 84 22.22 -5.71 -13.58
C LEU A 84 20.73 -6.04 -13.42
N ASN A 85 20.18 -6.83 -14.33
CA ASN A 85 18.78 -7.27 -14.30
C ASN A 85 18.69 -8.75 -13.88
N LEU A 86 17.85 -9.06 -12.92
CA LEU A 86 17.50 -10.44 -12.53
C LEU A 86 15.99 -10.64 -12.66
N LYS A 87 15.58 -11.43 -13.66
CA LYS A 87 14.15 -11.68 -13.95
C LYS A 87 13.44 -12.35 -12.79
N GLY A 88 12.24 -11.86 -12.46
CA GLY A 88 11.41 -12.40 -11.38
C GLY A 88 11.79 -11.91 -9.98
N ALA A 89 12.82 -11.08 -9.83
CA ALA A 89 13.18 -10.49 -8.54
C ALA A 89 12.22 -9.38 -8.09
N PHE A 90 12.15 -9.12 -6.77
CA PHE A 90 11.38 -7.99 -6.22
C PHE A 90 11.71 -6.66 -6.89
N LYS A 91 12.99 -6.42 -7.15
CA LYS A 91 13.49 -5.32 -7.97
C LYS A 91 14.41 -5.94 -9.01
N GLU A 92 13.90 -6.10 -10.22
CA GLU A 92 14.64 -6.77 -11.29
C GLU A 92 15.88 -5.97 -11.69
N ASP A 93 15.77 -4.65 -11.80
CA ASP A 93 16.90 -3.80 -12.22
C ASP A 93 17.64 -3.16 -11.04
N GLN A 94 18.96 -3.30 -11.03
CA GLN A 94 19.84 -2.56 -10.13
C GLN A 94 20.98 -1.87 -10.89
N VAL A 95 21.05 -0.55 -10.71
CA VAL A 95 22.07 0.29 -11.34
C VAL A 95 23.36 0.26 -10.52
N ILE A 96 24.47 0.10 -11.24
CA ILE A 96 25.83 0.12 -10.73
C ILE A 96 26.55 1.30 -11.38
N SER A 97 27.01 2.25 -10.56
CA SER A 97 27.72 3.44 -11.03
C SER A 97 29.23 3.29 -10.90
N ASN A 98 29.96 3.74 -11.91
CA ASN A 98 31.43 3.68 -11.91
C ASN A 98 32.09 4.60 -10.88
N GLU A 99 31.40 5.63 -10.39
CA GLU A 99 31.88 6.51 -9.31
C GLU A 99 32.04 5.79 -7.95
N ASP A 100 31.43 4.60 -7.81
CA ASP A 100 31.55 3.77 -6.60
C ASP A 100 32.90 2.99 -6.55
N TYR A 101 33.68 2.97 -7.64
CA TYR A 101 35.00 2.31 -7.73
C TYR A 101 36.17 3.29 -7.50
N PRO A 102 37.25 2.94 -6.76
CA PRO A 102 37.68 1.60 -6.33
C PRO A 102 37.54 1.36 -4.81
N LYS A 103 36.63 2.04 -4.12
CA LYS A 103 36.69 2.15 -2.65
C LYS A 103 36.03 1.00 -1.88
N PHE A 104 35.06 0.27 -2.46
CA PHE A 104 34.39 -0.86 -1.80
C PHE A 104 33.88 -1.89 -2.82
N LYS A 105 34.03 -3.19 -2.53
CA LYS A 105 33.33 -4.27 -3.26
C LYS A 105 31.83 -4.09 -3.05
N LYS A 106 31.11 -3.62 -4.07
CA LYS A 106 29.66 -3.40 -3.99
C LYS A 106 28.96 -4.74 -4.07
N THR A 107 28.16 -5.06 -3.04
CA THR A 107 27.27 -6.22 -3.04
C THR A 107 25.86 -5.73 -3.31
N LEU A 108 25.23 -6.25 -4.35
CA LEU A 108 23.83 -6.00 -4.67
C LEU A 108 22.98 -7.12 -4.07
N HIS A 109 21.77 -6.79 -3.64
CA HIS A 109 20.87 -7.72 -2.98
C HIS A 109 19.60 -7.89 -3.82
N PHE A 110 19.38 -9.08 -4.35
CA PHE A 110 18.14 -9.45 -5.03
C PHE A 110 17.31 -10.37 -4.16
N TYR A 111 16.00 -10.26 -4.28
CA TYR A 111 15.05 -11.08 -3.53
C TYR A 111 14.18 -11.83 -4.53
N ILE A 112 14.22 -13.16 -4.49
CA ILE A 112 13.63 -14.03 -5.51
C ILE A 112 12.89 -15.21 -4.86
N ASN A 113 12.03 -15.86 -5.63
CA ASN A 113 11.57 -17.21 -5.33
C ASN A 113 12.61 -18.20 -5.87
N ARG A 114 13.30 -18.95 -4.99
CA ARG A 114 14.41 -19.83 -5.41
C ARG A 114 13.97 -21.02 -6.26
N ASN A 115 12.68 -21.38 -6.20
CA ASN A 115 12.14 -22.50 -6.98
C ASN A 115 11.79 -22.09 -8.42
N LEU A 116 11.90 -20.80 -8.77
CA LEU A 116 11.68 -20.34 -10.12
C LEU A 116 13.00 -20.26 -10.87
N GLU A 117 12.99 -20.73 -12.12
CA GLU A 117 14.05 -20.43 -13.06
C GLU A 117 14.13 -18.92 -13.27
N THR A 118 15.35 -18.39 -13.34
CA THR A 118 15.60 -16.96 -13.48
C THR A 118 16.74 -16.72 -14.46
N GLU A 119 16.84 -15.49 -14.96
CA GLU A 119 17.86 -15.08 -15.91
C GLU A 119 18.52 -13.80 -15.41
N LEU A 120 19.86 -13.79 -15.39
CA LEU A 120 20.67 -12.62 -15.04
C LEU A 120 21.23 -11.99 -16.32
N PHE A 121 21.09 -10.67 -16.42
CA PHE A 121 21.56 -9.86 -17.53
C PHE A 121 22.41 -8.72 -17.02
N LEU A 122 23.38 -8.31 -17.83
CA LEU A 122 24.12 -7.08 -17.65
C LEU A 122 23.96 -6.23 -18.91
N THR A 123 23.48 -5.01 -18.76
CA THR A 123 23.29 -4.08 -19.88
C THR A 123 23.79 -2.68 -19.51
N PRO A 124 24.31 -1.89 -20.46
CA PRO A 124 24.59 -0.48 -20.22
C PRO A 124 23.29 0.27 -19.87
N GLU A 125 23.36 1.28 -19.00
CA GLU A 125 22.20 2.15 -18.74
C GLU A 125 21.85 2.95 -20.01
N SER A 126 20.65 2.70 -20.56
CA SER A 126 20.21 3.31 -21.82
C SER A 126 20.05 4.83 -21.66
N GLY A 127 20.84 5.61 -22.41
CA GLY A 127 20.78 7.08 -22.41
C GLY A 127 22.12 7.83 -22.36
N MET A 128 23.25 7.14 -22.18
CA MET A 128 24.59 7.74 -22.23
C MET A 128 25.53 6.91 -23.11
N TYR A 129 25.42 7.04 -24.43
CA TYR A 129 26.46 6.56 -25.35
C TYR A 129 27.24 7.78 -25.87
N SER A 130 28.56 7.81 -25.64
CA SER A 130 29.44 8.63 -26.47
C SER A 130 29.63 7.92 -27.81
N GLU A 131 29.61 8.68 -28.91
CA GLU A 131 29.63 8.24 -30.33
C GLU A 131 30.79 7.29 -30.75
N ASN A 132 31.69 6.91 -29.85
CA ASN A 132 32.92 6.19 -30.17
C ASN A 132 32.82 4.65 -30.07
N PHE A 133 31.65 4.06 -29.80
CA PHE A 133 31.52 2.60 -29.67
C PHE A 133 31.21 1.86 -30.98
N VAL A 134 31.17 2.56 -32.12
CA VAL A 134 30.98 1.93 -33.44
C VAL A 134 32.08 2.39 -34.40
N GLN A 135 33.26 1.79 -34.27
CA GLN A 135 34.16 1.63 -35.41
C GLN A 135 34.64 0.18 -35.45
N THR A 136 33.85 -0.67 -36.09
CA THR A 136 34.40 -1.82 -36.80
C THR A 136 34.09 -1.61 -38.28
N GLU A 137 35.16 -1.59 -39.06
CA GLU A 137 35.13 -1.44 -40.51
C GLU A 137 34.31 -2.55 -41.14
N THR A 138 33.19 -2.20 -41.76
CA THR A 138 32.65 -2.98 -42.87
C THR A 138 32.35 -2.03 -44.01
N ASN A 139 33.04 -2.25 -45.12
CA ASN A 139 32.84 -1.58 -46.40
C ASN A 139 31.34 -1.48 -46.76
N GLN A 140 30.97 -0.33 -47.32
CA GLN A 140 29.66 -0.03 -47.91
C GLN A 140 29.10 -1.22 -48.72
N VAL A 141 27.80 -1.51 -48.58
CA VAL A 141 26.75 -1.28 -49.60
C VAL A 141 25.35 -1.42 -48.92
N ASP A 142 24.50 -0.44 -49.17
CA ASP A 142 23.03 -0.36 -49.03
C ASP A 142 22.32 -0.57 -47.67
N GLY A 143 21.88 0.56 -47.10
CA GLY A 143 20.43 0.80 -46.95
C GLY A 143 19.65 -0.04 -45.93
N ALA A 144 20.17 -0.26 -44.72
CA ALA A 144 19.34 -0.60 -43.55
C ALA A 144 20.04 -0.12 -42.28
N ASN A 145 19.34 0.66 -41.44
CA ASN A 145 19.77 0.91 -40.07
C ASN A 145 19.98 -0.45 -39.37
N PRO A 146 21.13 -0.74 -38.74
CA PRO A 146 21.27 -1.95 -37.95
C PRO A 146 20.29 -1.86 -36.77
N LYS A 147 19.43 -2.87 -36.65
CA LYS A 147 18.57 -3.05 -35.48
C LYS A 147 19.48 -3.25 -34.25
N TYR A 148 19.20 -2.48 -33.20
CA TYR A 148 19.82 -2.58 -31.88
C TYR A 148 19.33 -3.84 -31.13
N GLU A 149 19.69 -5.02 -31.63
CA GLU A 149 19.47 -6.30 -30.94
C GLU A 149 20.85 -6.93 -30.61
N ASP A 150 21.00 -7.41 -29.38
CA ASP A 150 22.10 -8.23 -28.82
C ASP A 150 23.45 -7.56 -28.43
N ILE A 151 23.48 -6.88 -27.28
CA ILE A 151 24.73 -6.66 -26.50
C ILE A 151 24.71 -7.31 -25.11
N GLY A 152 23.57 -7.85 -24.63
CA GLY A 152 23.50 -8.58 -23.37
C GLY A 152 23.16 -10.04 -23.59
N SER A 153 24.12 -10.96 -23.45
CA SER A 153 23.77 -12.39 -23.33
C SER A 153 23.37 -12.70 -21.90
N SER A 154 22.30 -13.48 -21.74
CA SER A 154 21.76 -13.88 -20.45
C SER A 154 22.43 -15.14 -19.93
N ILE A 155 22.43 -15.30 -18.61
CA ILE A 155 22.69 -16.59 -17.98
C ILE A 155 21.40 -17.04 -17.31
N ALA A 156 20.86 -18.15 -17.80
CA ALA A 156 19.73 -18.83 -17.17
C ALA A 156 20.20 -19.67 -15.99
N PHE A 157 19.51 -19.52 -14.86
CA PHE A 157 19.70 -20.31 -13.67
C PHE A 157 18.51 -21.25 -13.50
N LYS A 158 18.84 -22.53 -13.31
CA LYS A 158 17.92 -23.48 -12.68
C LYS A 158 17.60 -23.03 -11.25
N PRO A 159 16.56 -23.59 -10.61
CA PRO A 159 16.26 -23.33 -9.20
C PRO A 159 17.54 -23.32 -8.36
N LEU A 160 17.78 -22.21 -7.67
CA LEU A 160 19.02 -22.01 -6.93
C LEU A 160 18.96 -22.83 -5.63
N PRO A 161 20.00 -23.61 -5.31
CA PRO A 161 20.02 -24.37 -4.07
C PRO A 161 20.15 -23.43 -2.87
N ALA A 162 19.75 -23.96 -1.71
CA ALA A 162 19.63 -23.27 -0.43
C ALA A 162 20.83 -22.39 -0.01
N LYS A 163 22.05 -22.90 -0.18
CA LYS A 163 23.29 -22.17 0.12
C LYS A 163 24.35 -22.57 -0.88
N GLN A 164 24.76 -21.60 -1.67
CA GLN A 164 25.78 -21.79 -2.68
C GLN A 164 26.48 -20.47 -3.00
N GLN A 165 27.78 -20.59 -3.21
CA GLN A 165 28.62 -19.56 -3.79
C GLN A 165 29.00 -20.01 -5.21
N ILE A 166 28.72 -19.17 -6.21
CA ILE A 166 28.99 -19.45 -7.62
C ILE A 166 29.63 -18.22 -8.24
N THR A 167 30.67 -18.40 -9.04
CA THR A 167 31.18 -17.34 -9.91
C THR A 167 30.66 -17.56 -11.32
N VAL A 168 30.15 -16.50 -11.94
CA VAL A 168 29.58 -16.54 -13.29
C VAL A 168 30.11 -15.37 -14.11
N SER A 169 30.51 -15.65 -15.35
CA SER A 169 31.06 -14.64 -16.26
C SER A 169 29.97 -14.10 -17.18
N LEU A 170 29.49 -12.89 -16.92
CA LEU A 170 28.50 -12.21 -17.74
C LEU A 170 29.15 -11.55 -18.96
N PRO A 171 28.65 -11.78 -20.17
CA PRO A 171 29.15 -11.13 -21.38
C PRO A 171 28.70 -9.67 -21.46
N LEU A 172 29.62 -8.81 -21.92
CA LEU A 172 29.40 -7.39 -22.16
C LEU A 172 30.07 -7.01 -23.47
N GLY A 173 29.34 -7.13 -24.59
CA GLY A 173 29.93 -7.01 -25.93
C GLY A 173 31.02 -8.07 -26.16
N LEU A 174 32.27 -7.64 -26.39
CA LEU A 174 33.43 -8.53 -26.58
C LEU A 174 34.12 -8.93 -25.26
N GLU A 175 33.74 -8.31 -24.14
CA GLU A 175 34.35 -8.54 -22.84
C GLU A 175 33.47 -9.43 -21.94
N LYS A 176 34.06 -9.91 -20.83
CA LYS A 176 33.36 -10.69 -19.81
C LYS A 176 33.59 -10.08 -18.43
N VAL A 177 32.55 -10.09 -17.62
CA VAL A 177 32.55 -9.58 -16.25
C VAL A 177 32.26 -10.73 -15.31
N ASP A 178 33.22 -11.06 -14.45
CA ASP A 178 33.01 -12.07 -13.42
C ASP A 178 32.20 -11.50 -12.27
N VAL A 179 31.14 -12.22 -11.92
CA VAL A 179 30.19 -11.87 -10.87
C VAL A 179 30.09 -13.04 -9.89
N GLU A 180 30.21 -12.73 -8.62
CA GLU A 180 30.11 -13.68 -7.53
C GLU A 180 28.69 -13.66 -6.96
N LEU A 181 28.02 -14.80 -7.07
CA LEU A 181 26.68 -15.04 -6.55
C LEU A 181 26.79 -15.79 -5.24
N ASN A 182 26.17 -15.28 -4.20
CA ASN A 182 26.03 -15.95 -2.93
C ASN A 182 24.56 -15.99 -2.51
N THR A 183 24.05 -17.18 -2.26
CA THR A 183 22.68 -17.41 -1.78
C THR A 183 22.71 -17.65 -0.28
N ASP A 184 21.92 -16.89 0.48
CA ASP A 184 21.65 -17.21 1.88
C ASP A 184 20.21 -17.65 2.08
N ASP A 185 20.08 -18.78 2.77
CA ASP A 185 18.79 -19.35 3.10
C ASP A 185 18.21 -18.58 4.30
N CYS A 186 17.34 -17.62 3.99
CA CYS A 186 16.47 -17.00 4.98
C CYS A 186 15.37 -17.95 5.50
N VAL A 187 15.33 -19.20 5.02
CA VAL A 187 14.31 -20.24 5.34
C VAL A 187 14.14 -20.50 6.84
N ALA A 188 15.11 -20.15 7.68
CA ALA A 188 15.01 -20.27 9.13
C ALA A 188 14.25 -19.12 9.82
N LYS A 189 13.80 -18.09 9.10
CA LYS A 189 13.04 -16.97 9.66
C LYS A 189 11.55 -17.14 9.38
N ASP A 190 10.74 -16.98 10.43
CA ASP A 190 9.29 -16.81 10.29
C ASP A 190 8.96 -15.66 9.32
N LEU A 191 7.78 -15.70 8.71
CA LEU A 191 7.30 -14.61 7.85
C LEU A 191 7.18 -13.31 8.65
N ASP A 192 7.59 -12.20 8.04
CA ASP A 192 7.31 -10.85 8.56
C ASP A 192 5.83 -10.46 8.37
N VAL A 193 5.14 -11.15 7.45
CA VAL A 193 3.68 -11.07 7.27
C VAL A 193 3.02 -12.20 8.06
N ARG A 194 2.18 -11.84 9.03
CA ARG A 194 1.37 -12.79 9.78
C ARG A 194 0.28 -13.35 8.88
N LEU A 195 0.29 -14.67 8.69
CA LEU A 195 -0.76 -15.40 7.98
C LEU A 195 -1.68 -16.10 8.99
N GLY A 196 -2.91 -15.63 9.14
CA GLY A 196 -3.93 -16.20 10.00
C GLY A 196 -5.26 -15.43 9.97
N PHE A 197 -6.37 -16.13 10.22
CA PHE A 197 -7.71 -15.55 10.28
C PHE A 197 -8.16 -15.14 11.69
N ASP A 198 -7.44 -15.57 12.71
CA ASP A 198 -7.64 -15.13 14.09
C ASP A 198 -6.93 -13.80 14.37
N ILE A 199 -7.36 -13.15 15.46
CA ILE A 199 -6.75 -11.91 15.98
C ILE A 199 -5.33 -12.16 16.48
N SER A 200 -4.49 -11.11 16.46
CA SER A 200 -3.11 -11.18 16.91
C SER A 200 -2.95 -11.53 18.41
N THR A 201 -1.73 -11.91 18.79
CA THR A 201 -1.36 -12.13 20.19
C THR A 201 -1.53 -10.86 21.02
N GLU A 202 -1.16 -9.71 20.44
CA GLU A 202 -1.27 -8.39 21.05
C GLU A 202 -2.74 -8.03 21.33
N GLU A 203 -3.64 -8.30 20.39
CA GLU A 203 -5.07 -8.07 20.59
C GLU A 203 -5.67 -9.01 21.64
N ASN A 204 -5.27 -10.29 21.63
CA ASN A 204 -5.66 -11.23 22.70
C ASN A 204 -5.21 -10.73 24.08
N ASN A 205 -3.98 -10.24 24.20
CA ASN A 205 -3.45 -9.67 25.44
C ASN A 205 -4.24 -8.41 25.87
N PHE A 206 -4.61 -7.55 24.92
CA PHE A 206 -5.49 -6.41 25.17
C PHE A 206 -6.85 -6.87 25.72
N LEU A 207 -7.48 -7.88 25.10
CA LEU A 207 -8.80 -8.39 25.51
C LEU A 207 -8.78 -8.93 26.94
N VAL A 208 -7.70 -9.59 27.36
CA VAL A 208 -7.54 -10.07 28.74
C VAL A 208 -7.63 -8.91 29.75
N GLN A 209 -7.02 -7.76 29.45
CA GLN A 209 -7.12 -6.58 30.32
C GLN A 209 -8.46 -5.87 30.17
N ARG A 210 -8.93 -5.65 28.93
CA ARG A 210 -10.16 -4.92 28.66
C ARG A 210 -11.39 -5.59 29.26
N ARG A 211 -11.46 -6.93 29.24
CA ARG A 211 -12.58 -7.68 29.85
C ARG A 211 -12.73 -7.41 31.35
N LYS A 212 -11.65 -7.12 32.07
CA LYS A 212 -11.71 -6.74 33.50
C LYS A 212 -12.38 -5.37 33.68
N VAL A 213 -12.01 -4.40 32.84
CA VAL A 213 -12.61 -3.05 32.83
C VAL A 213 -14.09 -3.12 32.47
N VAL A 214 -14.42 -3.84 31.40
CA VAL A 214 -15.80 -4.02 30.93
C VAL A 214 -16.64 -4.74 31.99
N SER A 215 -16.11 -5.77 32.65
CA SER A 215 -16.79 -6.46 33.75
C SER A 215 -17.21 -5.50 34.87
N GLN A 216 -16.28 -4.65 35.32
CA GLN A 216 -16.56 -3.64 36.35
C GLN A 216 -17.55 -2.57 35.88
N ALA A 217 -17.49 -2.18 34.60
CA ALA A 217 -18.46 -1.26 34.02
C ALA A 217 -19.87 -1.85 33.98
N LEU A 218 -20.01 -3.10 33.55
CA LEU A 218 -21.29 -3.80 33.49
C LEU A 218 -21.89 -4.04 34.87
N GLN A 219 -21.06 -4.36 35.87
CA GLN A 219 -21.53 -4.45 37.26
C GLN A 219 -22.24 -3.17 37.69
N ARG A 220 -21.61 -2.00 37.45
CA ARG A 220 -22.16 -0.70 37.80
C ARG A 220 -23.40 -0.37 36.98
N ALA A 221 -23.34 -0.53 35.67
CA ALA A 221 -24.41 -0.18 34.73
C ALA A 221 -25.69 -1.00 34.96
N LEU A 222 -25.54 -2.31 35.20
CA LEU A 222 -26.66 -3.24 35.39
C LEU A 222 -27.00 -3.49 36.86
N LYS A 223 -26.30 -2.82 37.80
CA LYS A 223 -26.47 -2.96 39.26
C LYS A 223 -26.35 -4.42 39.73
N LEU A 224 -25.37 -5.15 39.20
CA LEU A 224 -25.11 -6.54 39.57
C LEU A 224 -24.44 -6.63 40.95
N THR A 225 -24.71 -7.71 41.68
CA THR A 225 -24.13 -7.97 43.01
C THR A 225 -22.62 -8.16 42.97
N SER A 226 -22.09 -8.75 41.90
CA SER A 226 -20.67 -9.00 41.69
C SER A 226 -20.30 -8.73 40.22
N PRO A 227 -19.04 -8.41 39.92
CA PRO A 227 -18.57 -8.28 38.55
C PRO A 227 -18.74 -9.63 37.81
N PRO A 228 -19.25 -9.65 36.57
CA PRO A 228 -19.28 -10.86 35.76
C PRO A 228 -17.88 -11.45 35.57
N GLU A 229 -17.78 -12.77 35.56
CA GLU A 229 -16.53 -13.44 35.18
C GLU A 229 -16.03 -12.95 33.80
N PRO A 230 -14.74 -12.65 33.61
CA PRO A 230 -14.22 -12.10 32.36
C PRO A 230 -14.57 -12.91 31.10
N SER A 231 -14.72 -14.23 31.22
CA SER A 231 -15.13 -15.13 30.13
C SER A 231 -16.61 -15.01 29.72
N LYS A 232 -17.45 -14.42 30.58
CA LYS A 232 -18.89 -14.20 30.35
C LYS A 232 -19.21 -12.76 29.96
N VAL A 233 -18.20 -11.90 29.89
CA VAL A 233 -18.37 -10.50 29.51
C VAL A 233 -18.67 -10.40 28.01
N PRO A 234 -19.76 -9.72 27.60
CA PRO A 234 -20.03 -9.49 26.18
C PRO A 234 -19.00 -8.56 25.56
N VAL A 235 -18.63 -8.84 24.31
CA VAL A 235 -17.83 -7.95 23.48
C VAL A 235 -18.78 -6.90 22.88
N VAL A 236 -18.58 -5.64 23.26
CA VAL A 236 -19.39 -4.51 22.78
C VAL A 236 -18.55 -3.65 21.85
N ALA A 237 -19.09 -3.32 20.68
CA ALA A 237 -18.45 -2.43 19.72
C ALA A 237 -19.28 -1.16 19.49
N VAL A 238 -18.59 -0.03 19.35
CA VAL A 238 -19.18 1.21 18.85
C VAL A 238 -18.71 1.40 17.41
N VAL A 239 -19.65 1.63 16.49
CA VAL A 239 -19.39 1.75 15.05
C VAL A 239 -19.71 3.17 14.60
N CYS A 240 -18.70 3.90 14.15
CA CYS A 240 -18.81 5.31 13.76
C CYS A 240 -18.67 5.48 12.24
N SER A 241 -19.75 5.87 11.57
CA SER A 241 -19.80 6.02 10.11
C SER A 241 -19.00 7.22 9.57
N GLY A 242 -18.85 7.30 8.25
CA GLY A 242 -18.21 8.44 7.58
C GLY A 242 -19.06 9.71 7.50
N GLY A 243 -18.46 10.80 7.02
CA GLY A 243 -19.16 12.07 6.80
C GLY A 243 -18.44 13.33 7.27
N GLY A 244 -17.11 13.37 7.17
CA GLY A 244 -16.29 14.55 7.45
C GLY A 244 -16.50 15.13 8.86
N SER A 245 -16.49 16.46 8.96
CA SER A 245 -16.63 17.17 10.24
C SER A 245 -17.92 16.83 10.98
N ARG A 246 -19.05 16.60 10.28
CA ARG A 246 -20.30 16.19 10.91
C ARG A 246 -20.16 14.84 11.62
N ALA A 247 -19.51 13.86 10.99
CA ALA A 247 -19.26 12.56 11.61
C ALA A 247 -18.27 12.67 12.78
N MET A 248 -17.24 13.50 12.64
CA MET A 248 -16.30 13.83 13.73
C MET A 248 -17.05 14.39 14.95
N THR A 249 -17.86 15.43 14.77
CA THR A 249 -18.64 16.06 15.85
C THR A 249 -19.65 15.09 16.46
N GLY A 250 -20.34 14.29 15.64
CA GLY A 250 -21.25 13.26 16.10
C GLY A 250 -20.57 12.18 16.93
N THR A 251 -19.36 11.76 16.54
CA THR A 251 -18.54 10.79 17.28
C THR A 251 -18.17 11.32 18.66
N TYR A 252 -17.64 12.56 18.74
CA TYR A 252 -17.36 13.20 20.03
C TYR A 252 -18.60 13.27 20.95
N GLY A 253 -19.73 13.71 20.40
CA GLY A 253 -20.98 13.80 21.15
C GLY A 253 -21.47 12.45 21.67
N SER A 254 -21.39 11.42 20.83
CA SER A 254 -21.82 10.05 21.16
C SER A 254 -20.93 9.42 22.24
N LEU A 255 -19.60 9.54 22.11
CA LEU A 255 -18.65 9.04 23.12
C LEU A 255 -18.80 9.79 24.45
N ARG A 256 -19.04 11.10 24.42
CA ARG A 256 -19.37 11.88 25.62
C ARG A 256 -20.69 11.43 26.26
N GLY A 257 -21.70 11.12 25.45
CA GLY A 257 -22.95 10.53 25.94
C GLY A 257 -22.71 9.22 26.68
N LEU A 258 -21.95 8.31 26.07
CA LEU A 258 -21.55 7.04 26.71
C LEU A 258 -20.75 7.25 27.99
N GLN A 259 -19.84 8.23 28.02
CA GLN A 259 -19.07 8.56 29.22
C GLN A 259 -20.00 9.06 30.34
N LYS A 260 -20.95 9.96 30.04
CA LYS A 260 -21.94 10.47 31.01
C LYS A 260 -22.85 9.37 31.56
N LEU A 261 -23.20 8.39 30.73
CA LEU A 261 -23.98 7.23 31.13
C LEU A 261 -23.15 6.15 31.86
N GLN A 262 -21.83 6.36 32.00
CA GLN A 262 -20.89 5.39 32.56
C GLN A 262 -20.86 4.05 31.78
N LEU A 263 -21.16 4.11 30.47
CA LEU A 263 -21.17 2.96 29.57
C LEU A 263 -19.93 2.89 28.67
N LEU A 264 -19.11 3.93 28.60
CA LEU A 264 -17.91 3.95 27.75
C LEU A 264 -16.90 2.86 28.15
N ASP A 265 -16.74 2.60 29.46
CA ASP A 265 -15.88 1.52 29.97
C ASP A 265 -16.40 0.12 29.60
N ALA A 266 -17.67 -0.01 29.22
CA ALA A 266 -18.24 -1.28 28.77
C ALA A 266 -17.95 -1.59 27.28
N VAL A 267 -17.40 -0.63 26.53
CA VAL A 267 -17.06 -0.79 25.11
C VAL A 267 -15.72 -1.52 24.97
N THR A 268 -15.63 -2.54 24.14
CA THR A 268 -14.38 -3.27 23.83
C THR A 268 -13.68 -2.70 22.60
N TYR A 269 -14.43 -2.45 21.52
CA TYR A 269 -13.91 -1.92 20.26
C TYR A 269 -14.61 -0.62 19.87
N ILE A 270 -13.88 0.30 19.26
CA ILE A 270 -14.46 1.46 18.55
C ILE A 270 -13.93 1.44 17.12
N THR A 271 -14.82 1.30 16.14
CA THR A 271 -14.45 1.38 14.73
C THR A 271 -14.89 2.71 14.11
N GLY A 272 -14.07 3.26 13.22
CA GLY A 272 -14.35 4.51 12.53
C GLY A 272 -13.88 4.51 11.07
N VAL A 273 -14.67 5.14 10.21
CA VAL A 273 -14.30 5.40 8.81
C VAL A 273 -14.43 6.89 8.50
N SER A 274 -13.60 7.41 7.58
CA SER A 274 -13.66 8.81 7.13
C SER A 274 -13.69 9.80 8.29
N GLY A 275 -14.60 10.78 8.32
CA GLY A 275 -14.64 11.83 9.35
C GLY A 275 -14.64 11.35 10.81
N SER A 276 -15.13 10.14 11.10
CA SER A 276 -15.05 9.57 12.46
C SER A 276 -13.62 9.24 12.87
N THR A 277 -12.74 8.90 11.92
CA THR A 277 -11.31 8.68 12.21
C THR A 277 -10.64 9.94 12.72
N TRP A 278 -11.10 11.13 12.34
CA TRP A 278 -10.53 12.40 12.82
C TRP A 278 -10.71 12.55 14.32
N ALA A 279 -11.90 12.20 14.83
CA ALA A 279 -12.20 12.24 16.25
C ALA A 279 -11.38 11.18 17.00
N LEU A 280 -11.33 9.95 16.48
CA LEU A 280 -10.56 8.87 17.10
C LEU A 280 -9.06 9.20 17.10
N SER A 281 -8.46 9.57 15.97
CA SER A 281 -7.04 9.93 15.91
C SER A 281 -6.66 11.07 16.85
N ASN A 282 -7.56 12.01 17.12
CA ASN A 282 -7.35 13.05 18.13
C ASN A 282 -7.45 12.50 19.57
N LEU A 283 -8.49 11.72 19.90
CA LEU A 283 -8.69 11.14 21.22
C LEU A 283 -7.53 10.23 21.63
N TYR A 284 -7.09 9.36 20.73
CA TYR A 284 -6.02 8.39 20.98
C TYR A 284 -4.61 9.03 21.00
N GLY A 285 -4.52 10.37 20.94
CA GLY A 285 -3.31 11.10 21.32
C GLY A 285 -3.07 11.15 22.84
N ASP A 286 -4.13 10.98 23.65
CA ASP A 286 -4.05 10.93 25.11
C ASP A 286 -4.25 9.48 25.63
N PRO A 287 -3.26 8.89 26.34
CA PRO A 287 -3.38 7.54 26.92
C PRO A 287 -4.57 7.31 27.83
N ASN A 288 -5.15 8.38 28.42
CA ASN A 288 -6.23 8.31 29.39
C ASN A 288 -7.51 9.01 28.91
N TRP A 289 -7.68 9.23 27.60
CA TRP A 289 -8.79 10.02 27.06
C TRP A 289 -10.19 9.59 27.52
N SER A 290 -10.43 8.28 27.72
CA SER A 290 -11.75 7.79 28.16
C SER A 290 -12.00 8.00 29.66
N LYS A 291 -10.93 8.12 30.45
CA LYS A 291 -10.95 8.36 31.90
C LYS A 291 -11.03 9.85 32.25
N THR A 292 -10.57 10.73 31.35
CA THR A 292 -10.63 12.19 31.53
C THR A 292 -11.93 12.76 30.98
N ASP A 293 -12.37 13.91 31.49
CA ASP A 293 -13.57 14.56 30.95
C ASP A 293 -13.35 14.98 29.49
N LEU A 294 -14.11 14.34 28.59
CA LEU A 294 -14.04 14.56 27.15
C LEU A 294 -14.31 16.02 26.74
N VAL A 295 -14.95 16.82 27.60
CA VAL A 295 -15.21 18.25 27.35
C VAL A 295 -13.95 19.01 26.97
N LYS A 296 -12.81 18.74 27.63
CA LYS A 296 -11.56 19.48 27.38
C LYS A 296 -11.05 19.22 25.96
N ILE A 297 -11.03 17.95 25.55
CA ILE A 297 -10.59 17.54 24.21
C ILE A 297 -11.56 18.11 23.16
N ILE A 298 -12.87 18.00 23.41
CA ILE A 298 -13.92 18.49 22.52
C ILE A 298 -13.82 20.02 22.32
N GLU A 299 -13.65 20.80 23.39
CA GLU A 299 -13.51 22.25 23.26
C GLU A 299 -12.22 22.64 22.53
N SER A 300 -11.13 21.90 22.70
CA SER A 300 -9.91 22.13 21.92
C SER A 300 -10.12 21.85 20.43
N ALA A 301 -10.71 20.70 20.08
CA ALA A 301 -11.00 20.35 18.69
C ALA A 301 -12.00 21.34 18.05
N LYS A 302 -13.01 21.76 18.82
CA LYS A 302 -13.99 22.77 18.41
C LYS A 302 -13.33 24.11 18.11
N LYS A 303 -12.39 24.55 18.95
CA LYS A 303 -11.62 25.78 18.72
C LYS A 303 -10.84 25.74 17.41
N GLU A 304 -10.20 24.62 17.11
CA GLU A 304 -9.42 24.46 15.88
C GLU A 304 -10.33 24.40 14.65
N ILE A 305 -11.37 23.56 14.65
CA ILE A 305 -12.25 23.39 13.49
C ILE A 305 -13.14 24.60 13.21
N SER A 306 -13.37 25.47 14.21
CA SER A 306 -14.11 26.73 14.04
C SER A 306 -13.28 27.83 13.37
N LYS A 307 -11.96 27.62 13.18
CA LYS A 307 -11.14 28.53 12.39
C LYS A 307 -11.57 28.49 10.93
N SER A 308 -11.28 29.58 10.21
CA SER A 308 -11.58 29.66 8.78
C SER A 308 -10.95 28.48 8.03
N THR A 309 -11.76 27.74 7.26
CA THR A 309 -11.30 26.62 6.43
C THR A 309 -10.30 27.06 5.37
N PHE A 310 -10.27 28.35 5.00
CA PHE A 310 -9.26 28.92 4.12
C PHE A 310 -7.84 28.89 4.71
N SER A 311 -7.69 28.75 6.03
CA SER A 311 -6.38 28.70 6.70
C SER A 311 -5.52 27.53 6.26
N ILE A 312 -6.13 26.41 5.85
CA ILE A 312 -5.42 25.23 5.31
C ILE A 312 -4.71 25.55 3.98
N PHE A 313 -5.13 26.59 3.28
CA PHE A 313 -4.53 27.06 2.03
C PHE A 313 -3.63 28.29 2.22
N SER A 314 -3.34 28.67 3.47
CA SER A 314 -2.38 29.75 3.73
C SER A 314 -0.99 29.38 3.22
N LEU A 315 -0.23 30.38 2.77
CA LEU A 315 1.11 30.16 2.18
C LEU A 315 2.06 29.44 3.15
N GLU A 316 1.95 29.71 4.45
CA GLU A 316 2.70 29.01 5.49
C GLU A 316 2.37 27.51 5.50
N GLN A 317 1.08 27.16 5.51
CA GLN A 317 0.64 25.76 5.54
C GLN A 317 1.00 25.02 4.25
N LEU A 318 0.85 25.65 3.07
CA LEU A 318 1.24 25.03 1.80
C LEU A 318 2.75 24.73 1.73
N ARG A 319 3.59 25.60 2.29
CA ARG A 319 5.03 25.35 2.42
C ARG A 319 5.31 24.18 3.36
N TYR A 320 4.65 24.14 4.51
CA TYR A 320 4.75 23.03 5.45
C TYR A 320 4.34 21.69 4.82
N TYR A 321 3.23 21.63 4.08
CA TYR A 321 2.81 20.41 3.40
C TYR A 321 3.83 19.96 2.36
N LYS A 322 4.36 20.88 1.56
CA LYS A 322 5.41 20.59 0.57
C LYS A 322 6.67 20.04 1.21
N GLU A 323 7.08 20.59 2.35
CA GLU A 323 8.24 20.11 3.11
C GLU A 323 8.00 18.71 3.66
N LYS A 324 6.86 18.47 4.32
CA LYS A 324 6.56 17.17 4.94
C LYS A 324 6.39 16.04 3.95
N MET A 325 5.83 16.27 2.77
CA MET A 325 5.85 15.18 1.79
C MET A 325 7.20 15.03 1.10
N LYS A 326 8.03 16.07 0.98
CA LYS A 326 9.42 15.89 0.51
C LYS A 326 10.23 15.03 1.49
N GLU A 327 10.00 15.19 2.79
CA GLU A 327 10.56 14.29 3.82
C GLU A 327 10.09 12.86 3.58
N LYS A 328 8.77 12.63 3.45
CA LYS A 328 8.18 11.32 3.13
C LYS A 328 8.77 10.68 1.86
N GLU A 329 8.95 11.47 0.81
CA GLU A 329 9.55 11.04 -0.46
C GLU A 329 11.02 10.63 -0.29
N LYS A 330 11.80 11.41 0.48
CA LYS A 330 13.20 11.09 0.82
C LYS A 330 13.33 9.82 1.67
N GLU A 331 12.37 9.55 2.54
CA GLU A 331 12.28 8.29 3.29
C GLU A 331 11.97 7.09 2.39
N GLY A 332 11.60 7.32 1.12
CA GLY A 332 11.38 6.29 0.11
C GLY A 332 9.93 5.81 0.01
N HIS A 333 9.00 6.55 0.62
CA HIS A 333 7.55 6.34 0.48
C HIS A 333 6.99 7.07 -0.75
N PHE A 334 5.88 6.57 -1.29
CA PHE A 334 5.15 7.26 -2.35
C PHE A 334 4.42 8.49 -1.82
N VAL A 335 4.31 9.53 -2.65
CA VAL A 335 3.61 10.77 -2.32
C VAL A 335 2.51 11.05 -3.33
N SER A 336 1.34 11.35 -2.80
CA SER A 336 0.09 11.60 -3.53
C SER A 336 -0.59 12.86 -3.00
N LEU A 337 -1.66 13.28 -3.68
CA LEU A 337 -2.49 14.37 -3.19
C LEU A 337 -3.13 14.07 -1.82
N ILE A 338 -3.40 12.79 -1.56
CA ILE A 338 -4.01 12.32 -0.31
C ILE A 338 -3.13 12.63 0.90
N ASP A 339 -1.81 12.68 0.73
CA ASP A 339 -0.87 12.99 1.80
C ASP A 339 -1.00 14.44 2.27
N MET A 340 -1.13 15.38 1.32
CA MET A 340 -1.43 16.78 1.65
C MET A 340 -2.77 16.91 2.36
N TRP A 341 -3.80 16.20 1.87
CA TRP A 341 -5.12 16.25 2.48
C TRP A 341 -5.11 15.73 3.93
N GLY A 342 -4.35 14.67 4.19
CA GLY A 342 -4.10 14.18 5.54
C GLY A 342 -3.47 15.23 6.47
N LEU A 343 -2.45 15.94 5.98
CA LEU A 343 -1.82 17.06 6.71
C LEU A 343 -2.79 18.24 6.92
N ALA A 344 -3.66 18.52 5.95
CA ALA A 344 -4.69 19.54 6.08
C ALA A 344 -5.74 19.18 7.14
N ILE A 345 -6.18 17.91 7.19
CA ILE A 345 -7.07 17.40 8.24
C ILE A 345 -6.39 17.51 9.62
N GLU A 346 -5.14 17.07 9.74
CA GLU A 346 -4.34 17.20 10.97
C GLU A 346 -4.35 18.67 11.46
N TYR A 347 -4.08 19.60 10.56
CA TYR A 347 -4.09 21.03 10.88
C TYR A 347 -5.49 21.54 11.30
N LEU A 348 -6.56 21.07 10.66
CA LEU A 348 -7.93 21.45 11.02
C LEU A 348 -8.35 20.98 12.41
N ILE A 349 -7.81 19.86 12.88
CA ILE A 349 -8.26 19.24 14.14
C ILE A 349 -7.27 19.43 15.31
N GLN A 350 -5.97 19.63 15.04
CA GLN A 350 -4.94 19.84 16.06
C GLN A 350 -4.13 21.14 15.90
N GLY A 351 -4.37 21.91 14.84
CA GLY A 351 -3.56 23.08 14.54
C GLY A 351 -2.13 22.71 14.16
N LYS A 352 -1.14 23.40 14.73
CA LYS A 352 0.29 23.16 14.42
C LYS A 352 0.92 22.03 15.26
N ASN A 353 0.11 21.27 15.99
CA ASN A 353 0.58 20.14 16.79
C ASN A 353 0.52 18.86 15.96
N PRO A 354 1.66 18.27 15.57
CA PRO A 354 1.66 17.07 14.76
C PRO A 354 1.18 15.87 15.57
N MET A 355 0.43 14.99 14.92
CA MET A 355 0.11 13.66 15.44
C MET A 355 1.30 12.73 15.34
N GLY A 356 1.29 11.72 16.21
CA GLY A 356 2.24 10.61 16.23
C GLY A 356 1.99 9.58 15.13
N THR A 357 2.22 8.32 15.47
CA THR A 357 2.02 7.18 14.56
C THR A 357 0.89 6.27 15.03
N LEU A 358 0.54 5.26 14.23
CA LEU A 358 -0.50 4.29 14.60
C LEU A 358 0.01 3.36 15.71
N SER A 359 1.25 2.90 15.64
CA SER A 359 1.86 2.05 16.67
C SER A 359 2.00 2.77 18.02
N GLU A 360 2.24 4.08 18.02
CA GLU A 360 2.29 4.88 19.24
C GLU A 360 0.96 4.87 20.01
N MET A 361 -0.18 4.58 19.37
CA MET A 361 -1.47 4.45 20.06
C MET A 361 -1.53 3.23 20.98
N GLN A 362 -0.61 2.27 20.89
CA GLN A 362 -0.55 1.10 21.80
C GLN A 362 -0.43 1.53 23.28
N LYS A 363 0.20 2.68 23.56
CA LYS A 363 0.28 3.26 24.92
C LYS A 363 -1.09 3.58 25.52
N THR A 364 -2.10 3.76 24.68
CA THR A 364 -3.48 4.04 25.10
C THR A 364 -4.28 2.75 25.39
N LEU A 365 -3.66 1.59 25.21
CA LEU A 365 -4.29 0.27 25.30
C LEU A 365 -3.59 -0.67 26.28
N SER A 366 -2.40 -0.31 26.76
CA SER A 366 -1.52 -1.16 27.58
C SER A 366 -2.17 -1.71 28.85
N GLU A 367 -3.16 -1.00 29.41
CA GLU A 367 -3.91 -1.41 30.60
C GLU A 367 -5.36 -1.83 30.28
N GLY A 368 -5.72 -1.94 28.99
CA GLY A 368 -7.11 -2.07 28.54
C GLY A 368 -7.96 -0.84 28.91
N GLN A 369 -7.33 0.31 29.14
CA GLN A 369 -7.99 1.50 29.69
C GLN A 369 -8.93 2.19 28.70
N ASN A 370 -8.62 2.14 27.41
CA ASN A 370 -9.52 2.61 26.34
C ASN A 370 -9.99 1.40 25.52
N PRO A 371 -11.11 1.51 24.79
CA PRO A 371 -11.46 0.55 23.74
C PRO A 371 -10.36 0.44 22.67
N LEU A 372 -10.29 -0.66 21.93
CA LEU A 372 -9.37 -0.77 20.79
C LEU A 372 -9.92 0.03 19.59
N PRO A 373 -9.17 0.98 19.00
CA PRO A 373 -9.59 1.66 17.79
C PRO A 373 -9.31 0.78 16.56
N ILE A 374 -10.31 0.67 15.69
CA ILE A 374 -10.20 0.03 14.39
C ILE A 374 -10.51 1.06 13.31
N PHE A 375 -9.52 1.38 12.48
CA PHE A 375 -9.70 2.23 11.30
C PHE A 375 -9.75 1.37 10.04
N THR A 376 -10.36 1.89 8.98
CA THR A 376 -10.50 1.12 7.74
C THR A 376 -10.27 1.95 6.49
N ALA A 377 -9.73 1.30 5.47
CA ALA A 377 -9.63 1.79 4.10
C ALA A 377 -10.06 0.68 3.13
N VAL A 378 -10.26 1.07 1.87
CA VAL A 378 -10.54 0.12 0.79
C VAL A 378 -9.33 0.07 -0.14
N ASN A 379 -8.78 -1.12 -0.34
CA ASN A 379 -7.87 -1.41 -1.42
C ASN A 379 -8.68 -1.59 -2.70
N MET A 380 -8.41 -0.75 -3.70
CA MET A 380 -9.06 -0.82 -5.01
C MET A 380 -8.15 -1.58 -5.96
N LYS A 381 -8.68 -2.62 -6.61
CA LYS A 381 -8.01 -3.29 -7.72
C LYS A 381 -8.61 -2.82 -9.03
N ASP A 382 -7.76 -2.37 -9.94
CA ASP A 382 -8.15 -2.12 -11.33
C ASP A 382 -8.54 -3.47 -11.95
N GLY A 383 -9.81 -3.60 -12.35
CA GLY A 383 -10.30 -4.80 -13.01
C GLY A 383 -9.74 -4.93 -14.42
N LYS A 384 -9.81 -6.15 -14.99
CA LYS A 384 -9.42 -6.42 -16.39
C LYS A 384 -10.34 -5.74 -17.43
N THR A 385 -11.49 -5.24 -17.00
CA THR A 385 -12.45 -4.47 -17.79
C THR A 385 -12.82 -3.20 -17.04
N GLU A 386 -13.02 -2.09 -17.76
CA GLU A 386 -13.33 -0.74 -17.22
C GLU A 386 -14.56 -0.68 -16.28
N CYS A 387 -15.32 -1.77 -16.12
CA CYS A 387 -16.60 -1.82 -15.40
C CYS A 387 -16.62 -2.64 -14.10
N THR A 388 -15.51 -3.22 -13.64
CA THR A 388 -15.50 -3.99 -12.37
C THR A 388 -14.33 -3.58 -11.48
N THR A 389 -14.59 -2.72 -10.50
CA THR A 389 -13.64 -2.43 -9.42
C THR A 389 -13.85 -3.44 -8.30
N GLU A 390 -12.87 -4.29 -8.02
CA GLU A 390 -12.90 -5.12 -6.81
C GLU A 390 -12.39 -4.29 -5.63
N ALA A 391 -13.24 -4.17 -4.60
CA ALA A 391 -12.94 -3.48 -3.37
C ALA A 391 -12.61 -4.49 -2.26
N GLU A 392 -11.46 -4.30 -1.61
CA GLU A 392 -11.02 -5.16 -0.50
C GLU A 392 -10.82 -4.32 0.75
N TRP A 393 -11.47 -4.71 1.85
CA TRP A 393 -11.33 -4.02 3.12
C TRP A 393 -9.93 -4.23 3.69
N CYS A 394 -9.28 -3.12 4.01
CA CYS A 394 -8.03 -3.07 4.76
C CYS A 394 -8.32 -2.51 6.15
N GLU A 395 -7.93 -3.25 7.17
CA GLU A 395 -8.11 -2.93 8.58
C GLU A 395 -6.81 -2.37 9.16
N PHE A 396 -6.93 -1.37 10.02
CA PHE A 396 -5.81 -0.72 10.69
C PHE A 396 -6.09 -0.67 12.19
N THR A 397 -5.25 -1.32 12.99
CA THR A 397 -5.25 -1.21 14.44
C THR A 397 -3.88 -0.73 14.91
N PRO A 398 -3.74 -0.28 16.17
CA PRO A 398 -2.44 0.05 16.73
C PRO A 398 -1.44 -1.14 16.73
N TYR A 399 -1.93 -2.37 16.63
CA TYR A 399 -1.09 -3.58 16.62
C TYR A 399 -0.69 -3.99 15.21
N GLU A 400 -1.66 -4.08 14.30
CA GLU A 400 -1.42 -4.59 12.94
C GLU A 400 -2.33 -3.95 11.90
N VAL A 401 -1.90 -4.03 10.64
CA VAL A 401 -2.63 -3.59 9.45
C VAL A 401 -2.72 -4.76 8.49
N GLY A 402 -3.90 -5.02 7.93
CA GLY A 402 -4.06 -6.18 7.06
C GLY A 402 -5.34 -6.24 6.26
N ILE A 403 -5.46 -7.27 5.44
CA ILE A 403 -6.64 -7.55 4.62
C ILE A 403 -7.24 -8.86 5.10
N SER A 404 -8.32 -8.77 5.88
CA SER A 404 -8.94 -9.93 6.54
C SER A 404 -9.44 -10.98 5.54
N LYS A 405 -9.79 -10.58 4.30
CA LYS A 405 -10.13 -11.51 3.19
C LYS A 405 -9.05 -12.55 2.95
N TYR A 406 -7.77 -12.18 3.13
CA TYR A 406 -6.64 -13.08 2.92
C TYR A 406 -6.03 -13.62 4.22
N GLY A 407 -6.54 -13.18 5.38
CA GLY A 407 -5.94 -13.50 6.68
C GLY A 407 -4.47 -13.11 6.73
N ALA A 408 -4.13 -11.91 6.27
CA ALA A 408 -2.75 -11.47 6.12
C ALA A 408 -2.54 -10.06 6.67
N PHE A 409 -1.61 -9.95 7.62
CA PHE A 409 -1.40 -8.76 8.44
C PHE A 409 0.09 -8.47 8.63
N VAL A 410 0.43 -7.20 8.81
CA VAL A 410 1.77 -6.73 9.19
C VAL A 410 1.70 -5.84 10.42
N PRO A 411 2.75 -5.78 11.26
CA PRO A 411 2.77 -4.84 12.38
C PRO A 411 2.55 -3.39 11.91
N ALA A 412 1.79 -2.60 12.67
CA ALA A 412 1.39 -1.24 12.28
C ALA A 412 2.59 -0.35 11.90
N GLN A 413 3.69 -0.45 12.67
CA GLN A 413 4.94 0.26 12.44
C GLN A 413 5.70 -0.14 11.17
N ASN A 414 5.30 -1.24 10.53
CA ASN A 414 5.91 -1.75 9.32
C ASN A 414 5.01 -1.53 8.08
N PHE A 415 3.79 -1.03 8.25
CA PHE A 415 2.91 -0.71 7.13
C PHE A 415 3.54 0.37 6.23
N GLY A 416 3.52 0.13 4.92
CA GLY A 416 4.19 0.96 3.91
C GLY A 416 5.61 0.49 3.56
N SER A 417 6.22 -0.43 4.33
CA SER A 417 7.49 -1.06 3.94
C SER A 417 7.32 -2.02 2.75
N GLY A 418 8.41 -2.33 2.04
CA GLY A 418 8.40 -3.27 0.92
C GLY A 418 8.54 -4.71 1.39
N TYR A 419 7.68 -5.59 0.86
CA TYR A 419 7.69 -7.02 1.13
C TYR A 419 7.77 -7.83 -0.16
N TYR A 420 8.26 -9.05 -0.04
CA TYR A 420 8.24 -10.04 -1.10
C TYR A 420 8.14 -11.44 -0.49
N LEU A 421 7.20 -12.26 -0.96
CA LEU A 421 6.96 -13.63 -0.46
C LEU A 421 6.77 -13.69 1.06
N GLY A 422 6.14 -12.65 1.65
CA GLY A 422 5.89 -12.56 3.09
C GLY A 422 7.09 -12.12 3.94
N HIS A 423 8.24 -11.82 3.34
CA HIS A 423 9.42 -11.27 4.02
C HIS A 423 9.59 -9.78 3.71
N MET A 424 10.08 -9.02 4.69
CA MET A 424 10.36 -7.61 4.53
C MET A 424 11.71 -7.42 3.84
N VAL A 425 11.67 -6.86 2.63
CA VAL A 425 12.86 -6.64 1.78
C VAL A 425 13.30 -5.18 1.74
N LYS A 426 12.43 -4.27 2.18
CA LYS A 426 12.71 -2.83 2.26
C LYS A 426 12.02 -2.24 3.47
N LYS A 427 12.73 -2.13 4.59
CA LYS A 427 12.22 -1.44 5.79
C LYS A 427 12.15 0.07 5.54
N LEU A 428 10.99 0.66 5.77
CA LEU A 428 10.79 2.11 5.78
C LEU A 428 10.43 2.60 7.20
N PRO A 429 10.65 3.90 7.51
CA PRO A 429 10.12 4.52 8.71
C PRO A 429 8.59 4.39 8.78
N GLU A 430 8.04 4.30 9.99
CA GLU A 430 6.59 4.21 10.18
C GLU A 430 5.88 5.45 9.60
N THR A 431 4.77 5.21 8.91
CA THR A 431 3.96 6.27 8.32
C THR A 431 3.30 7.12 9.41
N ARG A 432 3.49 8.45 9.36
CA ARG A 432 2.80 9.39 10.26
C ARG A 432 1.28 9.23 10.17
N LEU A 433 0.59 9.36 11.31
CA LEU A 433 -0.86 9.20 11.40
C LEU A 433 -1.63 10.18 10.49
N SER A 434 -1.10 11.37 10.24
CA SER A 434 -1.71 12.34 9.32
C SER A 434 -1.81 11.81 7.89
N PHE A 435 -0.83 11.04 7.41
CA PHE A 435 -0.93 10.42 6.09
C PHE A 435 -1.97 9.30 6.06
N LEU A 436 -2.09 8.51 7.14
CA LEU A 436 -3.16 7.50 7.28
C LEU A 436 -4.55 8.14 7.36
N LEU A 437 -4.70 9.29 8.04
CA LEU A 437 -5.93 10.08 8.06
C LEU A 437 -6.35 10.48 6.65
N GLY A 438 -5.39 10.84 5.79
CA GLY A 438 -5.62 11.08 4.37
C GLY A 438 -6.23 9.86 3.69
N ILE A 439 -5.64 8.68 3.87
CA ILE A 439 -6.10 7.40 3.29
C ILE A 439 -7.52 7.07 3.75
N TRP A 440 -7.79 7.13 5.06
CA TRP A 440 -9.10 6.85 5.63
C TRP A 440 -10.19 7.86 5.22
N SER A 441 -9.80 9.02 4.68
CA SER A 441 -10.68 10.16 4.38
C SER A 441 -10.65 10.60 2.92
N ASN A 442 -10.19 9.74 2.01
CA ASN A 442 -9.87 10.08 0.62
C ASN A 442 -11.08 10.52 -0.23
N VAL A 443 -12.32 10.17 0.11
CA VAL A 443 -13.56 10.63 -0.57
C VAL A 443 -13.66 12.16 -0.62
N PHE A 444 -12.98 12.86 0.29
CA PHE A 444 -12.94 14.32 0.31
C PHE A 444 -11.95 14.94 -0.70
N SER A 445 -11.12 14.16 -1.40
CA SER A 445 -10.36 14.68 -2.54
C SER A 445 -11.30 15.23 -3.62
N LEU A 446 -12.45 14.60 -3.90
CA LEU A 446 -13.46 15.13 -4.82
C LEU A 446 -14.17 16.41 -4.29
N ASN A 447 -14.25 16.58 -2.97
CA ASN A 447 -14.74 17.83 -2.37
C ASN A 447 -13.67 18.92 -2.33
N LEU A 448 -12.39 18.55 -2.32
CA LEU A 448 -11.26 19.48 -2.46
C LEU A 448 -11.34 20.22 -3.81
N THR A 449 -11.84 19.57 -4.87
CA THR A 449 -12.16 20.19 -6.17
C THR A 449 -13.16 21.33 -6.03
N LYS A 450 -14.24 21.10 -5.27
CA LYS A 450 -15.32 22.08 -5.05
C LYS A 450 -14.86 23.22 -4.16
N ILE A 451 -14.16 22.91 -3.06
CA ILE A 451 -13.57 23.92 -2.18
C ILE A 451 -12.54 24.76 -2.97
N TRP A 452 -11.74 24.15 -3.84
CA TRP A 452 -10.82 24.83 -4.73
C TRP A 452 -11.53 25.79 -5.71
N GLY A 453 -12.62 25.36 -6.34
CA GLY A 453 -13.40 26.22 -7.23
C GLY A 453 -13.95 27.45 -6.49
N LEU A 454 -14.38 27.25 -5.24
CA LEU A 454 -14.84 28.35 -4.37
C LEU A 454 -13.71 29.28 -3.91
N THR A 455 -12.49 28.76 -3.70
CA THR A 455 -11.37 29.56 -3.16
C THR A 455 -10.56 30.27 -4.23
N THR A 456 -10.43 29.68 -5.43
CA THR A 456 -9.55 30.20 -6.50
C THR A 456 -10.31 30.73 -7.70
N GLY A 457 -11.60 30.42 -7.83
CA GLY A 457 -12.40 30.75 -9.01
C GLY A 457 -12.03 29.94 -10.26
N ILE A 458 -11.13 28.97 -10.16
CA ILE A 458 -10.63 28.14 -11.27
C ILE A 458 -11.07 26.70 -11.02
N ALA A 459 -11.49 25.95 -12.04
CA ALA A 459 -11.71 24.50 -11.89
C ALA A 459 -10.35 23.77 -11.91
N PRO A 460 -10.09 22.77 -11.04
CA PRO A 460 -8.86 21.99 -11.14
C PRO A 460 -8.83 21.18 -12.44
N SER A 461 -7.64 20.97 -12.99
CA SER A 461 -7.40 20.20 -14.21
C SER A 461 -7.93 18.76 -14.17
N TRP A 462 -8.11 18.21 -12.97
CA TRP A 462 -8.54 16.84 -12.68
C TRP A 462 -10.01 16.74 -12.25
N ALA A 463 -10.76 17.84 -12.27
CA ALA A 463 -12.20 17.78 -12.11
C ALA A 463 -12.78 16.93 -13.26
N PRO A 464 -13.67 15.96 -12.99
CA PRO A 464 -14.42 15.28 -14.05
C PRO A 464 -15.05 16.35 -14.92
N GLY A 465 -14.74 16.33 -16.22
CA GLY A 465 -15.23 17.32 -17.17
C GLY A 465 -16.75 17.42 -17.06
N THR A 466 -17.27 18.59 -16.72
CA THR A 466 -18.70 18.89 -16.82
C THR A 466 -19.07 18.90 -18.31
N GLY A 467 -19.36 17.72 -18.84
CA GLY A 467 -19.94 17.49 -20.15
C GLY A 467 -20.90 16.32 -20.04
N GLY A 468 -22.21 16.62 -20.01
CA GLY A 468 -23.28 15.62 -20.07
C GLY A 468 -24.23 15.64 -18.86
N GLU A 469 -25.37 16.30 -19.05
CA GLU A 469 -26.68 16.14 -18.40
C GLU A 469 -26.79 16.16 -16.86
N ALA A 470 -27.37 17.26 -16.38
CA ALA A 470 -27.96 17.39 -15.06
C ALA A 470 -29.11 16.39 -14.89
N SER A 471 -28.97 15.43 -13.97
CA SER A 471 -30.13 14.79 -13.34
C SER A 471 -30.51 15.60 -12.10
N ASP A 472 -31.66 16.27 -12.22
CA ASP A 472 -32.37 16.92 -11.12
C ASP A 472 -32.63 15.90 -9.99
N SER A 473 -31.97 16.09 -8.85
CA SER A 473 -32.53 15.65 -7.57
C SER A 473 -32.98 16.89 -6.81
N LYS A 474 -34.28 17.17 -6.91
CA LYS A 474 -34.98 18.04 -5.98
C LYS A 474 -34.88 17.40 -4.59
N ASP A 475 -34.24 18.09 -3.66
CA ASP A 475 -34.80 18.22 -2.32
C ASP A 475 -34.37 19.51 -1.63
N THR A 476 -35.38 20.08 -0.99
CA THR A 476 -35.55 21.43 -0.46
C THR A 476 -34.77 21.72 0.82
N ALA A 477 -34.05 22.84 0.86
CA ALA A 477 -33.96 23.72 2.04
C ALA A 477 -33.39 25.11 1.67
N ASN A 478 -34.26 26.12 1.72
CA ASN A 478 -34.03 27.57 1.85
C ASN A 478 -32.73 28.20 1.30
N LYS A 479 -32.87 28.86 0.14
CA LYS A 479 -31.96 29.92 -0.31
C LYS A 479 -32.14 31.16 0.57
N GLU A 480 -31.33 31.30 1.60
CA GLU A 480 -31.01 32.62 2.14
C GLU A 480 -29.94 33.27 1.24
N LYS A 481 -30.32 34.41 0.64
CA LYS A 481 -29.40 35.30 -0.05
C LYS A 481 -28.51 35.96 1.01
N SER A 482 -27.20 35.83 0.88
CA SER A 482 -26.23 36.67 1.57
C SER A 482 -25.29 37.34 0.56
N PRO A 483 -24.85 38.59 0.81
CA PRO A 483 -24.51 39.55 -0.22
C PRO A 483 -23.01 39.60 -0.56
N GLY A 484 -22.73 40.10 -1.77
CA GLY A 484 -21.47 40.79 -2.09
C GLY A 484 -20.23 39.89 -2.21
N MET A 485 -20.20 39.05 -3.25
CA MET A 485 -18.98 38.39 -3.68
C MET A 485 -18.02 39.47 -4.20
N SER A 486 -16.99 39.83 -3.43
CA SER A 486 -15.86 40.56 -3.97
C SER A 486 -15.17 39.62 -4.97
N LEU A 487 -15.27 39.99 -6.24
CA LEU A 487 -14.58 39.36 -7.34
C LEU A 487 -13.07 39.59 -7.14
N ILE A 488 -12.38 38.65 -6.49
CA ILE A 488 -10.92 38.71 -6.37
C ILE A 488 -10.35 38.27 -7.73
N SER A 489 -9.73 39.24 -8.40
CA SER A 489 -8.96 39.16 -9.64
C SER A 489 -7.84 38.09 -9.61
N PRO A 490 -7.37 37.59 -10.77
CA PRO A 490 -6.86 36.23 -10.91
C PRO A 490 -5.37 36.08 -10.55
N VAL A 491 -5.04 34.85 -10.12
CA VAL A 491 -3.68 34.27 -9.97
C VAL A 491 -2.79 34.91 -8.90
N THR A 492 -3.14 34.70 -7.63
CA THR A 492 -2.19 34.84 -6.52
C THR A 492 -1.04 33.82 -6.62
N GLU A 493 0.14 34.17 -6.08
CA GLU A 493 1.29 33.26 -5.90
C GLU A 493 0.85 31.93 -5.23
N THR A 494 -0.13 32.02 -4.31
CA THR A 494 -0.75 30.88 -3.63
C THR A 494 -1.50 29.98 -4.60
N ALA A 495 -2.26 30.52 -5.56
CA ALA A 495 -2.96 29.75 -6.58
C ALA A 495 -1.97 29.04 -7.54
N LYS A 496 -0.85 29.68 -7.91
CA LYS A 496 0.21 29.04 -8.73
C LYS A 496 0.89 27.90 -7.99
N MET A 497 1.30 28.13 -6.73
CA MET A 497 1.97 27.13 -5.91
C MET A 497 1.05 25.92 -5.67
N LEU A 498 -0.23 26.17 -5.41
CA LEU A 498 -1.22 25.14 -5.17
C LEU A 498 -1.58 24.40 -6.47
N SER A 499 -1.74 25.08 -7.61
CA SER A 499 -1.96 24.42 -8.91
C SER A 499 -0.78 23.50 -9.32
N GLY A 500 0.47 23.97 -9.18
CA GLY A 500 1.65 23.15 -9.47
C GLY A 500 1.79 21.93 -8.53
N PHE A 501 1.38 22.09 -7.28
CA PHE A 501 1.33 21.01 -6.30
C PHE A 501 0.31 19.92 -6.67
N MET A 502 -0.86 20.34 -7.16
CA MET A 502 -1.99 19.45 -7.44
C MET A 502 -1.86 18.73 -8.79
N ASN A 503 -1.29 19.38 -9.81
CA ASN A 503 -1.24 18.85 -11.18
C ASN A 503 -0.10 17.84 -11.41
N SER A 504 0.83 17.67 -10.46
CA SER A 504 2.03 16.84 -10.63
C SER A 504 1.94 15.46 -9.97
N ARG A 505 0.81 15.12 -9.34
CA ARG A 505 0.74 13.95 -8.44
C ARG A 505 -0.52 13.10 -8.68
N PRO A 506 -0.43 11.78 -8.43
CA PRO A 506 -1.59 10.90 -8.49
C PRO A 506 -2.62 11.28 -7.42
N ILE A 507 -3.89 11.08 -7.76
CA ILE A 507 -5.05 11.38 -6.89
C ILE A 507 -5.27 10.26 -5.86
N ILE A 508 -4.86 9.03 -6.19
CA ILE A 508 -4.99 7.86 -5.32
C ILE A 508 -3.68 7.64 -4.58
N SER A 509 -3.76 7.31 -3.29
CA SER A 509 -2.60 6.95 -2.49
C SER A 509 -2.06 5.59 -2.92
N GLN A 510 -0.75 5.50 -3.13
CA GLN A 510 -0.07 4.25 -3.47
C GLN A 510 0.77 3.80 -2.27
N MET A 511 0.74 2.51 -1.98
CA MET A 511 1.50 1.88 -0.90
C MET A 511 2.17 0.62 -1.43
N PHE A 512 3.30 0.25 -0.82
CA PHE A 512 3.89 -1.06 -1.08
C PHE A 512 2.90 -2.15 -0.63
N ASN A 513 2.58 -3.08 -1.54
CA ASN A 513 1.72 -4.20 -1.24
C ASN A 513 2.50 -5.23 -0.42
N PHE A 514 2.14 -5.39 0.87
CA PHE A 514 2.77 -6.38 1.74
C PHE A 514 2.46 -7.83 1.33
N LEU A 515 1.48 -8.04 0.45
CA LEU A 515 1.16 -9.35 -0.13
C LEU A 515 1.96 -9.67 -1.40
N ARG A 516 2.87 -8.79 -1.83
CA ARG A 516 3.59 -8.97 -3.10
C ARG A 516 4.35 -10.30 -3.12
N GLY A 517 4.18 -11.06 -4.20
CA GLY A 517 4.80 -12.36 -4.41
C GLY A 517 4.06 -13.55 -3.77
N LEU A 518 3.17 -13.32 -2.80
CA LEU A 518 2.33 -14.40 -2.27
C LEU A 518 1.37 -14.89 -3.35
N GLN A 519 1.15 -16.20 -3.38
CA GLN A 519 0.28 -16.88 -4.34
C GLN A 519 -1.01 -17.34 -3.66
N LEU A 520 -2.06 -17.55 -4.45
CA LEU A 520 -3.28 -18.18 -3.94
C LEU A 520 -3.06 -19.69 -3.80
N HIS A 521 -3.50 -20.25 -2.68
CA HIS A 521 -3.57 -21.69 -2.48
C HIS A 521 -4.54 -22.30 -3.50
N ARG A 522 -4.31 -23.54 -3.96
CA ARG A 522 -5.19 -24.24 -4.92
C ARG A 522 -6.66 -24.19 -4.48
N ASP A 523 -6.90 -24.51 -3.22
CA ASP A 523 -8.25 -24.59 -2.64
C ASP A 523 -8.68 -23.32 -1.89
N TYR A 524 -8.08 -22.16 -2.20
CA TYR A 524 -8.37 -20.90 -1.49
C TYR A 524 -9.86 -20.50 -1.51
N ASN A 525 -10.57 -20.92 -2.56
CA ASN A 525 -11.98 -20.64 -2.78
C ASN A 525 -12.91 -21.47 -1.88
N GLU A 526 -12.42 -22.53 -1.25
CA GLU A 526 -13.14 -23.36 -0.27
C GLU A 526 -12.93 -22.87 1.17
N ASN A 527 -11.91 -22.03 1.39
CA ASN A 527 -11.59 -21.52 2.72
C ASN A 527 -12.67 -20.55 3.23
N SER A 528 -13.21 -20.84 4.43
CA SER A 528 -14.30 -20.07 5.04
C SER A 528 -13.95 -18.59 5.30
N GLY A 529 -12.69 -18.30 5.66
CA GLY A 529 -12.22 -16.93 5.87
C GLY A 529 -12.23 -16.12 4.57
N PHE A 530 -11.77 -16.72 3.47
CA PHE A 530 -11.79 -16.09 2.15
C PHE A 530 -13.21 -15.91 1.59
N ILE A 531 -14.08 -16.91 1.73
CA ILE A 531 -15.48 -16.83 1.30
C ILE A 531 -16.21 -15.69 2.04
N THR A 532 -16.01 -15.58 3.35
CA THR A 532 -16.59 -14.49 4.15
C THR A 532 -16.07 -13.13 3.68
N GLY A 533 -14.77 -13.03 3.37
CA GLY A 533 -14.14 -11.84 2.81
C GLY A 533 -14.68 -11.42 1.44
N LYS A 534 -15.07 -12.36 0.57
CA LYS A 534 -15.69 -12.06 -0.73
C LYS A 534 -17.02 -11.32 -0.58
N GLY A 535 -17.84 -11.70 0.41
CA GLY A 535 -19.15 -11.09 0.64
C GLY A 535 -19.09 -9.61 1.05
N LEU A 536 -17.95 -9.16 1.59
CA LEU A 536 -17.74 -7.79 2.08
C LEU A 536 -17.35 -6.79 0.96
N GLY A 537 -16.89 -7.27 -0.20
CA GLY A 537 -16.38 -6.43 -1.31
C GLY A 537 -17.33 -6.22 -2.50
N HIS A 538 -18.44 -6.97 -2.60
CA HIS A 538 -19.32 -6.97 -3.77
C HIS A 538 -20.52 -6.00 -3.71
N LYS A 539 -20.59 -5.12 -2.70
CA LYS A 539 -21.61 -4.07 -2.63
C LYS A 539 -20.98 -2.69 -2.67
N CYS A 540 -20.53 -2.27 -3.85
CA CYS A 540 -20.34 -0.83 -4.13
C CYS A 540 -21.70 -0.24 -4.53
N TYR A 541 -22.10 0.82 -3.81
CA TYR A 541 -23.20 1.72 -4.18
C TYR A 541 -22.73 2.76 -5.19
#